data_AF-A0A4U2Y7X9-F1
#
_entry.id   AF-A0A4U2Y7X9-F1
#
_cell.length_a   1.000
_cell.length_b   1.000
_cell.length_c   1.000
_cell.angle_alpha   90.00
_cell.angle_beta   90.00
_cell.angle_gamma   90.00
#
_symmetry.space_group_name_H-M   'P 1'
#
loop_
_entity.id
_entity.type
_entity.pdbx_description
1 polymer ?
#
loop_
_entity_poly.entity_id
_entity_poly.type
_entity_poly.pdbx_seq_one_letter_code
_entity_poly.pdbx_strand_id
1 'polypeptide(L)' 'MLQLKELVLKAQRGDGEALMIIINQFTPAIKKHARNLGYEDAEADLKAWACRSIMNYKIRSMGN' A
#
# COMPACT_ATOMS: atom_id res chain seq x y z
N MET A 1 -1.72 0.87 -18.23
CA MET A 1 -1.95 0.77 -16.78
C MET A 1 -0.64 0.29 -16.16
N LEU A 2 -0.03 1.03 -15.23
CA LEU A 2 1.23 0.58 -14.59
C LEU A 2 0.98 -0.70 -13.80
N GLN A 3 1.92 -1.64 -13.85
CA GLN A 3 1.81 -2.87 -13.07
C GLN A 3 2.09 -2.58 -11.58
N LEU A 4 1.45 -3.32 -10.66
CA LEU A 4 1.61 -3.12 -9.20
C LEU A 4 3.09 -3.07 -8.78
N LYS A 5 3.94 -3.91 -9.38
CA LYS A 5 5.40 -3.94 -9.14
C LYS A 5 6.07 -2.60 -9.47
N GLU A 6 5.69 -1.98 -10.59
CA GLU A 6 6.24 -0.68 -11.01
C GLU A 6 5.80 0.44 -10.07
N LEU A 7 4.54 0.41 -9.62
CA LEU A 7 4.04 1.35 -8.62
C LEU A 7 4.80 1.21 -7.31
N VAL A 8 5.07 -0.02 -6.85
CA VAL A 8 5.85 -0.24 -5.61
C VAL A 8 7.28 0.28 -5.78
N LEU A 9 7.94 0.03 -6.92
CA LEU A 9 9.28 0.56 -7.20
C LEU A 9 9.30 2.09 -7.18
N LYS A 10 8.31 2.74 -7.80
CA LYS A 10 8.19 4.20 -7.81
C LYS A 10 7.95 4.74 -6.41
N ALA A 11 7.00 4.16 -5.68
CA ALA A 11 6.71 4.54 -4.29
C ALA A 11 7.95 4.44 -3.40
N GLN A 12 8.70 3.33 -3.49
CA GLN A 12 9.95 3.13 -2.75
C GLN A 12 11.07 4.12 -3.12
N ARG A 13 11.00 4.76 -4.30
CA ARG A 13 11.93 5.83 -4.73
C ARG A 13 11.48 7.23 -4.31
N GLY A 14 10.39 7.36 -3.57
CA GLY A 14 9.86 8.64 -3.08
C GLY A 14 8.73 9.24 -3.93
N ASP A 15 8.21 8.50 -4.91
CA ASP A 15 7.02 8.93 -5.67
C ASP A 15 5.76 8.75 -4.82
N GLY A 16 5.33 9.83 -4.18
CA GLY A 16 4.14 9.85 -3.32
C GLY A 16 2.84 9.59 -4.09
N GLU A 17 2.77 9.94 -5.39
CA GLU A 17 1.60 9.66 -6.22
C GLU A 17 1.47 8.16 -6.47
N ALA A 18 2.59 7.49 -6.78
CA ALA A 18 2.60 6.03 -6.92
C ALA A 18 2.14 5.32 -5.64
N LEU A 19 2.57 5.80 -4.47
CA LEU A 19 2.11 5.27 -3.19
C LEU A 19 0.61 5.46 -2.99
N MET A 20 0.09 6.65 -3.30
CA MET A 20 -1.34 6.96 -3.20
C MET A 20 -2.19 6.11 -4.15
N ILE A 21 -1.72 5.85 -5.36
CA ILE A 21 -2.40 4.96 -6.31
C ILE A 21 -2.54 3.55 -5.71
N ILE A 22 -1.47 3.00 -5.12
CA ILE A 22 -1.51 1.68 -4.47
C ILE A 22 -2.51 1.70 -3.32
N ILE A 23 -2.41 2.67 -2.40
CA ILE A 23 -3.32 2.76 -1.24
C ILE A 23 -4.77 2.87 -1.69
N ASN A 24 -5.07 3.67 -2.71
CA ASN A 24 -6.41 3.82 -3.25
C ASN A 24 -6.98 2.51 -3.81
N GLN A 25 -6.16 1.68 -4.46
CA GLN A 25 -6.57 0.35 -4.92
C GLN A 25 -6.93 -0.58 -3.75
N PHE A 26 -6.24 -0.45 -2.62
CA PHE A 26 -6.48 -1.27 -1.43
C PHE A 26 -7.49 -0.67 -0.44
N THR A 27 -7.93 0.58 -0.63
CA THR A 27 -8.91 1.27 0.25
C THR A 27 -10.17 0.43 0.53
N PRO A 28 -10.82 -0.23 -0.43
CA PRO A 28 -11.99 -1.07 -0.14
C PRO A 28 -11.69 -2.21 0.84
N ALA A 29 -10.53 -2.86 0.69
CA ALA A 29 -10.10 -3.91 1.61
C ALA A 29 -9.75 -3.33 2.99
N ILE A 30 -9.00 -2.23 3.02
CA ILE A 30 -8.66 -1.52 4.25
C ILE A 30 -9.93 -1.15 5.04
N LYS A 31 -10.93 -0.55 4.38
CA LYS A 31 -12.21 -0.19 5.02
C LYS A 31 -12.96 -1.40 5.57
N LYS A 32 -12.98 -2.50 4.81
CA LYS A 32 -13.60 -3.76 5.27
C LYS A 32 -12.93 -4.28 6.54
N HIS A 33 -11.60 -4.29 6.58
CA HIS A 33 -10.86 -4.76 7.75
C HIS A 33 -10.93 -3.79 8.93
N ALA A 34 -10.90 -2.48 8.68
CA ALA A 34 -11.09 -1.45 9.71
C ALA A 34 -12.44 -1.62 10.41
N ARG A 35 -13.52 -1.84 9.65
CA ARG A 35 -14.86 -2.10 10.21
C ARG A 35 -14.89 -3.33 11.10
N ASN A 36 -14.12 -4.37 10.77
CA ASN A 36 -14.04 -5.58 11.59
C ASN A 36 -13.25 -5.36 12.89
N LEU A 37 -12.29 -4.42 12.90
CA LEU A 37 -11.52 -4.06 14.09
C LEU A 37 -12.33 -3.19 15.06
N GLY A 38 -13.27 -2.38 14.55
CA GLY A 38 -14.32 -1.76 15.36
C GLY A 38 -13.88 -0.59 16.26
N TYR A 39 -12.66 -0.06 16.10
CA TYR A 39 -12.17 1.12 16.81
C TYR A 39 -12.04 2.34 15.87
N GLU A 40 -12.05 3.53 16.45
CA GLU A 40 -12.15 4.83 15.74
C GLU A 40 -11.06 5.03 14.67
N ASP A 41 -9.81 4.75 15.00
CA ASP A 41 -8.66 5.00 14.12
C ASP A 41 -8.24 3.80 13.24
N ALA A 42 -9.06 2.74 13.17
CA ALA A 42 -8.68 1.49 12.51
C ALA A 42 -8.34 1.65 11.03
N GLU A 43 -9.05 2.54 10.32
CA GLU A 43 -8.74 2.83 8.92
C GLU A 43 -7.39 3.54 8.78
N ALA A 44 -7.11 4.52 9.65
CA ALA A 44 -5.86 5.29 9.62
C ALA A 44 -4.65 4.40 9.95
N ASP A 45 -4.77 3.55 10.97
CA ASP A 45 -3.73 2.60 11.35
C ASP A 45 -3.43 1.60 10.25
N LEU A 46 -4.46 1.04 9.61
CA LEU A 46 -4.29 0.11 8.50
C LEU A 46 -3.66 0.77 7.28
N LYS A 47 -3.99 2.04 6.97
CA LYS A 47 -3.31 2.81 5.92
C LYS A 47 -1.84 3.05 6.28
N ALA A 48 -1.54 3.45 7.51
CA ALA A 48 -0.18 3.68 7.97
C ALA A 48 0.65 2.37 7.96
N TRP A 49 0.03 1.25 8.32
CA TRP A 49 0.63 -0.08 8.20
C TRP A 49 0.87 -0.44 6.74
N ALA A 50 -0.11 -0.23 5.85
CA ALA A 50 0.02 -0.52 4.42
C ALA A 50 1.15 0.29 3.78
N CYS A 51 1.24 1.59 4.06
CA CYS A 51 2.34 2.44 3.59
C CYS A 51 3.70 1.88 4.03
N ARG A 52 3.86 1.57 5.32
CA ARG A 52 5.12 0.98 5.86
C ARG A 52 5.44 -0.36 5.21
N SER A 53 4.44 -1.21 5.01
CA SER A 53 4.59 -2.51 4.36
C SER A 53 5.04 -2.38 2.90
N ILE A 54 4.47 -1.44 2.15
CA ILE A 54 4.86 -1.14 0.76
C ILE A 54 6.32 -0.66 0.71
N MET A 55 6.71 0.26 1.60
CA MET A 55 8.08 0.78 1.63
C MET A 55 9.14 -0.28 1.98
N ASN A 56 8.76 -1.27 2.80
CA ASN A 56 9.66 -2.35 3.22
C ASN A 56 9.57 -3.62 2.34
N TYR A 57 8.67 -3.64 1.34
CA TYR A 57 8.43 -4.81 0.52
C TYR A 57 9.66 -5.14 -0.34
N LYS A 58 10.24 -6.33 -0.15
CA LYS A 58 11.36 -6.80 -0.98
C LYS A 58 10.84 -7.30 -2.31
N ILE A 59 11.02 -6.49 -3.35
CA ILE A 59 10.73 -6.91 -4.72
C ILE A 59 11.77 -7.95 -5.13
N ARG A 60 11.36 -9.21 -5.26
CA ARG A 60 12.22 -10.24 -5.85
C ARG A 60 12.51 -9.87 -7.31
N SER A 61 13.78 -9.69 -7.62
CA SER A 61 14.28 -9.78 -8.98
C SER A 61 14.16 -11.24 -9.41
N MET A 62 13.29 -11.55 -10.37
CA MET A 62 13.59 -12.69 -11.24
C MET A 62 14.80 -12.22 -12.06
N GLY A 63 15.94 -12.90 -11.86
CA GLY A 63 17.11 -12.70 -12.71
C GLY A 63 16.71 -12.89 -14.16
N ASN A 64 17.32 -12.10 -15.03
CA ASN A 64 17.29 -12.29 -16.48
C ASN A 64 17.67 -13.72 -16.86
#